data_AF-A0A913X3M4-F1
#
_entry.id   AF-A0A913X3M4-F1
#
_cell.length_a   1.000
_cell.length_b   1.000
_cell.length_c   1.000
_cell.angle_alpha   90.00
_cell.angle_beta   90.00
_cell.angle_gamma   90.00
#
_symmetry.space_group_name_H-M   'P 1'
#
loop_
_entity.id
_entity.type
_entity.pdbx_description
1 polymer ?
#
loop_
_entity_poly.entity_id
_entity_poly.type
_entity_poly.pdbx_seq_one_letter_code
_entity_poly.pdbx_strand_id
1 'polypeptide(L)'
;MRHGVIEKKSPEKLAKSLEKLEAFFQKRKQELAYAAYEMKQVGAATETPKTEFNFIHSEVIPDRKSKFQAHIAQVTSLEQVEQALAQLKTDSKIAKATYNMVAYRIYVKEKKSYLEEGRDDGENEAGRRLLHLLQISKVEDAVVIVTRWHGGVHIGPDRFKHINECANEVIKIATEKGMIATTAVGSSELSGTKKKSKGKGKK
;
A
#
# COMPACT_ATOMS: atom_id res chain seq x y z
N MET A 1 45.92 8.69 -44.87
CA MET A 1 45.13 8.63 -43.62
C MET A 1 45.13 7.19 -43.12
N ARG A 2 45.41 6.98 -41.82
CA ARG A 2 45.82 5.69 -41.22
C ARG A 2 44.71 4.64 -41.34
N HIS A 3 44.97 3.57 -42.09
CA HIS A 3 44.14 2.36 -42.08
C HIS A 3 44.56 1.53 -40.85
N GLY A 4 43.63 1.36 -39.91
CA GLY A 4 43.86 0.51 -38.74
C GLY A 4 43.93 -0.96 -39.16
N VAL A 5 45.10 -1.58 -38.97
CA VAL A 5 45.26 -3.03 -39.12
C VAL A 5 44.53 -3.70 -37.95
N ILE A 6 43.40 -4.37 -38.24
CA ILE A 6 42.74 -5.22 -37.26
C ILE A 6 43.62 -6.45 -37.08
N GLU A 7 44.36 -6.49 -35.98
CA GLU A 7 45.19 -7.62 -35.59
C GLU A 7 44.30 -8.83 -35.31
N LYS A 8 44.22 -9.79 -36.25
CA LYS A 8 43.47 -11.04 -36.07
C LYS A 8 44.12 -11.82 -34.94
N LYS A 9 43.39 -12.01 -33.84
CA LYS A 9 43.84 -12.82 -32.70
C LYS A 9 44.20 -14.23 -33.19
N SER A 10 45.35 -14.74 -32.75
CA SER A 10 45.77 -16.11 -33.08
C SER A 10 44.73 -17.13 -32.57
N PRO A 11 44.58 -18.29 -33.24
CA PRO A 11 43.62 -19.33 -32.85
C PRO A 11 43.70 -19.70 -31.36
N GLU A 12 44.91 -19.73 -30.80
CA GLU A 12 45.17 -20.00 -29.37
C GLU A 12 44.64 -18.89 -28.44
N LYS A 13 44.80 -17.62 -28.82
CA LYS A 13 44.28 -16.48 -28.05
C LYS A 13 42.75 -16.43 -28.08
N LEU A 14 42.13 -16.89 -29.18
CA LEU A 14 40.68 -17.01 -29.32
C LEU A 14 40.15 -18.16 -28.44
N ALA A 15 40.77 -19.33 -28.48
CA ALA A 15 40.42 -20.47 -27.63
C ALA A 15 40.47 -20.11 -26.14
N LYS A 16 41.55 -19.47 -25.69
CA LYS A 16 41.70 -19.01 -24.30
C LYS A 16 40.68 -17.93 -23.90
N SER A 17 40.21 -17.13 -24.87
CA SER A 17 39.14 -16.15 -24.64
C SER A 17 37.78 -16.81 -24.52
N LEU A 18 37.52 -17.87 -25.30
CA LEU A 18 36.30 -18.67 -25.23
C LEU A 18 36.21 -19.44 -23.91
N GLU A 19 37.28 -20.09 -23.47
CA GLU A 19 37.31 -20.79 -22.17
C GLU A 19 37.02 -19.85 -20.99
N LYS A 20 37.56 -18.63 -20.99
CA LYS A 20 37.27 -17.63 -19.97
C LYS A 20 35.81 -17.19 -19.98
N LEU A 21 35.22 -17.07 -21.16
CA LEU A 21 33.83 -16.68 -21.34
C LEU A 21 32.88 -17.79 -20.89
N GLU A 22 33.19 -19.04 -21.21
CA GLU A 22 32.47 -20.23 -20.74
C GLU A 22 32.53 -20.36 -19.22
N ALA A 23 33.72 -20.15 -18.63
CA ALA A 23 33.88 -20.14 -17.17
C ALA A 23 33.06 -19.02 -16.51
N PHE A 24 33.00 -17.83 -17.13
CA PHE A 24 32.16 -16.73 -16.64
C PHE A 24 30.67 -17.09 -16.67
N PHE A 25 30.18 -17.64 -17.78
CA PHE A 25 28.78 -18.06 -17.89
C PHE A 25 28.44 -19.18 -16.92
N GLN A 26 29.35 -20.14 -16.74
CA GLN A 26 29.16 -21.26 -15.82
C GLN A 26 29.11 -20.78 -14.36
N LYS A 27 30.00 -19.86 -13.97
CA LYS A 27 29.97 -19.23 -12.66
C LYS A 27 28.66 -18.46 -12.43
N ARG A 28 28.22 -17.68 -13.42
CA ARG A 28 26.96 -16.92 -13.30
C ARG A 28 25.74 -17.82 -13.20
N LYS A 29 25.73 -18.94 -13.93
CA LYS A 29 24.66 -19.95 -13.86
C LYS A 29 24.63 -20.63 -12.49
N GLN A 30 25.78 -20.89 -11.88
CA GLN A 30 25.88 -21.41 -10.52
C GLN A 30 25.42 -20.39 -9.47
N GLU A 31 25.80 -19.11 -9.60
CA GLU A 31 25.32 -18.04 -8.71
C GLU A 31 23.79 -17.87 -8.78
N LEU A 32 23.21 -17.92 -9.98
CA LEU A 32 21.76 -17.84 -10.17
C LEU A 32 21.04 -19.07 -9.61
N ALA A 33 21.61 -20.26 -9.80
CA ALA A 33 21.08 -21.50 -9.22
C ALA A 33 21.15 -21.49 -7.69
N TYR A 34 22.24 -20.97 -7.11
CA TYR A 34 22.41 -20.83 -5.67
C TYR A 34 21.41 -19.80 -5.10
N ALA A 35 21.24 -18.64 -5.74
CA ALA A 35 20.23 -17.65 -5.35
C ALA A 35 18.80 -18.22 -5.44
N ALA A 36 18.48 -18.97 -6.49
CA ALA A 36 17.19 -19.63 -6.61
C ALA A 36 16.98 -20.72 -5.55
N TYR A 37 18.05 -21.44 -5.18
CA TYR A 37 18.04 -22.41 -4.09
C TYR A 37 17.82 -21.75 -2.74
N GLU A 38 18.54 -20.66 -2.43
CA GLU A 38 18.32 -19.84 -1.24
C GLU A 38 16.87 -19.34 -1.17
N MET A 39 16.33 -18.80 -2.26
CA MET A 39 14.91 -18.40 -2.33
C MET A 39 13.95 -19.57 -2.10
N LYS A 40 14.30 -20.78 -2.57
CA LYS A 40 13.49 -22.00 -2.38
C LYS A 40 13.58 -22.56 -0.95
N GLN A 41 14.74 -22.42 -0.29
CA GLN A 41 14.92 -22.78 1.12
C GLN A 41 14.21 -21.79 2.05
N VAL A 42 14.24 -20.49 1.74
CA VAL A 42 13.40 -19.49 2.42
C VAL A 42 11.91 -19.77 2.20
N GLY A 43 11.53 -20.29 1.03
CA GLY A 43 10.16 -20.72 0.72
C GLY A 43 9.72 -22.04 1.36
N ALA A 44 10.63 -22.83 1.96
CA ALA A 44 10.33 -24.13 2.56
C ALA A 44 10.20 -24.11 4.09
N ALA A 45 10.43 -22.98 4.74
CA ALA A 45 10.28 -22.83 6.19
C ALA A 45 9.86 -21.41 6.59
N THR A 46 8.64 -21.01 6.24
CA THR A 46 7.87 -20.06 7.05
C THR A 46 6.37 -20.37 6.90
N GLU A 47 5.86 -21.30 7.68
CA GLU A 47 4.50 -21.07 8.20
C GLU A 47 4.63 -19.84 9.08
N THR A 48 4.48 -18.66 8.48
CA THR A 48 4.37 -17.40 9.20
C THR A 48 3.23 -17.57 10.19
N PRO A 49 3.41 -17.21 11.48
CA PRO A 49 2.33 -17.27 12.45
C PRO A 49 1.15 -16.51 11.85
N LYS A 50 0.06 -17.23 11.58
CA LYS A 50 -1.12 -16.67 10.94
C LYS A 50 -1.78 -15.76 11.97
N THR A 51 -1.33 -14.50 12.00
CA THR A 51 -1.85 -13.50 12.92
C THR A 51 -3.30 -13.27 12.52
N GLU A 52 -4.23 -13.51 13.44
CA GLU A 52 -5.64 -13.20 13.24
C GLU A 52 -5.86 -11.72 13.59
N PHE A 53 -6.37 -10.97 12.62
CA PHE A 53 -6.65 -9.55 12.75
C PHE A 53 -8.10 -9.31 13.15
N ASN A 54 -8.30 -8.55 14.21
CA ASN A 54 -9.63 -8.06 14.60
C ASN A 54 -9.96 -6.80 13.80
N PHE A 55 -10.87 -6.95 12.83
CA PHE A 55 -11.33 -5.83 12.03
C PHE A 55 -12.50 -5.10 12.70
N ILE A 56 -12.45 -3.76 12.65
CA ILE A 56 -13.63 -2.92 12.79
C ILE A 56 -14.09 -2.53 11.39
N HIS A 57 -15.40 -2.54 11.19
CA HIS A 57 -16.05 -2.24 9.92
C HIS A 57 -16.88 -0.96 10.07
N SER A 58 -16.89 -0.12 9.04
CA SER A 58 -17.88 0.96 8.92
C SER A 58 -19.24 0.39 8.53
N GLU A 59 -20.28 1.22 8.60
CA GLU A 59 -21.51 0.94 7.88
C GLU A 59 -21.27 0.90 6.37
N VAL A 60 -22.15 0.20 5.65
CA VAL A 60 -22.11 0.13 4.18
C VAL A 60 -22.82 1.35 3.61
N ILE A 61 -22.11 2.15 2.81
CA ILE A 61 -22.67 3.33 2.14
C ILE A 61 -23.07 2.95 0.69
N PRO A 62 -24.37 2.91 0.34
CA PRO A 62 -24.81 2.71 -1.03
C PRO A 62 -24.92 4.05 -1.80
N ASP A 63 -24.46 4.07 -3.05
CA ASP A 63 -24.72 5.18 -3.98
C ASP A 63 -24.68 4.67 -5.43
N ARG A 64 -25.74 4.93 -6.22
CA ARG A 64 -25.82 4.64 -7.66
C ARG A 64 -25.26 3.26 -8.04
N LYS A 65 -25.77 2.22 -7.37
CA LYS A 65 -25.39 0.80 -7.49
C LYS A 65 -23.99 0.44 -6.97
N SER A 66 -23.16 1.42 -6.62
CA SER A 66 -21.95 1.19 -5.85
C SER A 66 -22.26 1.02 -4.37
N LYS A 67 -21.38 0.27 -3.69
CA LYS A 67 -21.35 0.16 -2.23
C LYS A 67 -19.92 0.38 -1.75
N PHE A 68 -19.78 1.02 -0.59
CA PHE A 68 -18.50 1.31 0.05
C PHE A 68 -18.53 0.83 1.49
N GLN A 69 -17.45 0.21 1.94
CA GLN A 69 -17.24 -0.14 3.34
C GLN A 69 -15.76 -0.01 3.67
N ALA A 70 -15.45 0.57 4.82
CA ALA A 70 -14.09 0.63 5.34
C ALA A 70 -13.88 -0.46 6.41
N HIS A 71 -12.64 -0.91 6.47
CA HIS A 71 -12.15 -1.94 7.37
C HIS A 71 -10.86 -1.41 7.99
N ILE A 72 -10.71 -1.50 9.30
CA ILE A 72 -9.47 -1.12 9.99
C ILE A 72 -9.03 -2.21 10.94
N ALA A 73 -7.73 -2.45 10.97
CA ALA A 73 -7.08 -3.36 11.91
C ALA A 73 -5.74 -2.77 12.37
N GLN A 74 -5.33 -3.15 13.57
CA GLN A 74 -4.00 -2.83 14.10
C GLN A 74 -2.94 -3.66 13.37
N VAL A 75 -1.84 -3.03 12.96
CA VAL A 75 -0.70 -3.67 12.32
C VAL A 75 0.60 -2.97 12.74
N THR A 76 1.66 -3.73 12.93
CA THR A 76 2.98 -3.21 13.35
C THR A 76 4.09 -3.56 12.36
N SER A 77 3.78 -4.18 11.22
CA SER A 77 4.75 -4.51 10.18
C SER A 77 4.10 -4.56 8.80
N LEU A 78 4.91 -4.42 7.74
CA LEU A 78 4.45 -4.56 6.37
C LEU A 78 3.89 -5.96 6.10
N GLU A 79 4.48 -6.98 6.70
CA GLU A 79 3.99 -8.36 6.58
C GLU A 79 2.56 -8.48 7.15
N GLN A 80 2.29 -7.85 8.29
CA GLN A 80 0.94 -7.84 8.87
C GLN A 80 -0.06 -7.08 8.01
N VAL A 81 0.34 -6.03 7.28
CA VAL A 81 -0.53 -5.36 6.30
C VAL A 81 -1.00 -6.35 5.23
N GLU A 82 -0.08 -7.13 4.66
CA GLU A 82 -0.40 -8.12 3.63
C GLU A 82 -1.24 -9.28 4.20
N GLN A 83 -0.91 -9.77 5.40
CA GLN A 83 -1.70 -10.80 6.08
C GLN A 83 -3.12 -10.31 6.42
N ALA A 84 -3.28 -9.06 6.86
CA ALA A 84 -4.57 -8.45 7.15
C ALA A 84 -5.43 -8.33 5.89
N LEU A 85 -4.86 -7.86 4.78
CA LEU A 85 -5.57 -7.81 3.49
C LEU A 85 -5.95 -9.22 3.01
N ALA A 86 -5.06 -10.19 3.16
CA ALA A 86 -5.33 -11.58 2.79
C ALA A 86 -6.45 -12.18 3.66
N GLN A 87 -6.43 -11.95 4.97
CA GLN A 87 -7.50 -12.37 5.88
C GLN A 87 -8.83 -11.71 5.49
N LEU A 88 -8.85 -10.40 5.23
CA LEU A 88 -10.06 -9.70 4.86
C LEU A 88 -10.67 -10.26 3.56
N LYS A 89 -9.82 -10.63 2.60
CA LYS A 89 -10.22 -11.29 1.34
C LYS A 89 -10.60 -12.77 1.49
N THR A 90 -10.58 -13.34 2.70
CA THR A 90 -11.23 -14.65 2.93
C THR A 90 -12.75 -14.54 2.87
N ASP A 91 -13.33 -13.36 3.14
CA ASP A 91 -14.73 -13.08 2.81
C ASP A 91 -14.90 -13.01 1.30
N SER A 92 -15.66 -13.96 0.76
CA SER A 92 -15.94 -14.07 -0.67
C SER A 92 -16.58 -12.81 -1.28
N LYS A 93 -17.33 -12.01 -0.51
CA LYS A 93 -17.92 -10.75 -1.00
C LYS A 93 -16.85 -9.69 -1.19
N ILE A 94 -15.90 -9.59 -0.26
CA ILE A 94 -14.78 -8.64 -0.34
C ILE A 94 -13.78 -9.08 -1.42
N ALA A 95 -13.48 -10.38 -1.52
CA ALA A 95 -12.62 -10.94 -2.56
C ALA A 95 -13.13 -10.65 -3.98
N LYS A 96 -14.45 -10.64 -4.17
CA LYS A 96 -15.12 -10.35 -5.44
C LYS A 96 -15.44 -8.86 -5.65
N ALA A 97 -15.08 -8.00 -4.69
CA ALA A 97 -15.25 -6.56 -4.86
C ALA A 97 -14.37 -6.06 -6.00
N THR A 98 -14.79 -4.94 -6.60
CA THR A 98 -14.07 -4.37 -7.75
C THR A 98 -12.75 -3.76 -7.32
N TYR A 99 -12.73 -3.14 -6.14
CA TYR A 99 -11.56 -2.45 -5.60
C TYR A 99 -11.46 -2.68 -4.09
N ASN A 100 -10.24 -2.87 -3.61
CA ASN A 100 -9.85 -2.92 -2.20
C ASN A 100 -8.65 -1.99 -2.00
N MET A 101 -8.92 -0.69 -1.86
CA MET A 101 -7.87 0.30 -1.68
C MET A 101 -7.30 0.20 -0.28
N VAL A 102 -5.98 0.29 -0.15
CA VAL A 102 -5.28 0.08 1.12
C VAL A 102 -4.51 1.33 1.48
N ALA A 103 -4.50 1.73 2.74
CA ALA A 103 -3.52 2.64 3.29
C ALA A 103 -3.11 2.18 4.67
N TYR A 104 -1.84 2.33 5.01
CA TYR A 104 -1.34 1.98 6.34
C TYR A 104 -0.32 3.00 6.81
N ARG A 105 -0.11 3.01 8.13
CA ARG A 105 0.85 3.89 8.79
C ARG A 105 1.40 3.19 10.02
N ILE A 106 2.67 2.80 9.98
CA ILE A 106 3.34 2.02 11.03
C ILE A 106 4.50 2.84 11.58
N TYR A 107 4.55 3.02 12.89
CA TYR A 107 5.61 3.78 13.53
C TYR A 107 6.86 2.93 13.77
N VAL A 108 8.00 3.36 13.24
CA VAL A 108 9.30 2.67 13.37
C VAL A 108 10.13 3.39 14.42
N LYS A 109 10.18 2.81 15.63
CA LYS A 109 10.83 3.41 16.81
C LYS A 109 12.30 3.73 16.57
N GLU A 110 13.04 2.85 15.89
CA GLU A 110 14.48 2.97 15.63
C GLU A 110 14.79 4.17 14.74
N LYS A 111 13.90 4.47 13.78
CA LYS A 111 14.06 5.55 12.80
C LYS A 111 13.35 6.84 13.22
N LYS A 112 12.52 6.80 14.26
CA LYS A 112 11.61 7.89 14.66
C LYS A 112 10.80 8.42 13.46
N SER A 113 10.35 7.50 12.62
CA SER A 113 9.66 7.80 11.36
C SER A 113 8.56 6.78 11.08
N TYR A 114 7.80 7.00 10.02
CA TYR A 114 6.71 6.12 9.61
C TYR A 114 7.09 5.29 8.39
N LEU A 115 6.71 4.02 8.40
CA LEU A 115 6.53 3.21 7.21
C LEU A 115 5.06 3.34 6.81
N GLU A 116 4.79 4.04 5.71
CA GLU A 116 3.43 4.40 5.31
C GLU A 116 3.29 4.40 3.78
N GLU A 117 2.16 3.90 3.28
CA GLU A 117 1.87 3.83 1.85
C GLU A 117 0.35 3.82 1.64
N GLY A 118 -0.08 4.29 0.47
CA GLY A 118 -1.46 4.19 -0.01
C GLY A 118 -1.51 3.54 -1.39
N ARG A 119 -2.29 2.48 -1.55
CA ARG A 119 -2.44 1.67 -2.76
C ARG A 119 -3.88 1.78 -3.29
N ASP A 120 -3.99 2.13 -4.57
CA ASP A 120 -5.27 2.45 -5.22
C ASP A 120 -6.09 1.21 -5.61
N ASP A 121 -5.46 0.06 -5.86
CA ASP A 121 -6.11 -1.15 -6.41
C ASP A 121 -6.97 -0.88 -7.67
N GLY A 122 -6.58 0.09 -8.52
CA GLY A 122 -7.33 0.49 -9.72
C GLY A 122 -8.43 1.55 -9.48
N GLU A 123 -8.74 1.89 -8.22
CA GLU A 123 -9.54 3.07 -7.87
C GLU A 123 -8.61 4.29 -7.82
N ASN A 124 -8.27 4.83 -8.99
CA ASN A 124 -7.23 5.84 -9.15
C ASN A 124 -7.33 6.99 -8.15
N GLU A 125 -6.18 7.28 -7.53
CA GLU A 125 -5.92 8.30 -6.53
C GLU A 125 -6.57 8.11 -5.15
N ALA A 126 -7.23 6.97 -4.87
CA ALA A 126 -7.87 6.71 -3.59
C ALA A 126 -6.87 6.36 -2.47
N GLY A 127 -5.83 5.59 -2.75
CA GLY A 127 -4.81 5.17 -1.79
C GLY A 127 -4.08 6.36 -1.17
N ARG A 128 -3.61 7.30 -1.98
CA ARG A 128 -2.98 8.54 -1.46
C ARG A 128 -3.94 9.38 -0.62
N ARG A 129 -5.24 9.40 -0.95
CA ARG A 129 -6.26 10.11 -0.16
C ARG A 129 -6.47 9.45 1.20
N LEU A 130 -6.55 8.12 1.23
CA LEU A 130 -6.66 7.35 2.46
C LEU A 130 -5.41 7.52 3.34
N LEU A 131 -4.21 7.47 2.76
CA LEU A 131 -2.97 7.73 3.49
C LEU A 131 -2.98 9.15 4.10
N HIS A 132 -3.36 10.15 3.32
CA HIS A 132 -3.49 11.51 3.82
C HIS A 132 -4.48 11.61 4.98
N LEU A 133 -5.58 10.87 4.91
CA LEU A 133 -6.57 10.81 5.99
C LEU A 133 -5.97 10.24 7.29
N LEU A 134 -5.18 9.17 7.21
CA LEU A 134 -4.48 8.59 8.37
C LEU A 134 -3.48 9.58 8.97
N GLN A 135 -2.76 10.32 8.13
CA GLN A 135 -1.80 11.34 8.56
C GLN A 135 -2.48 12.47 9.34
N ILE A 136 -3.55 13.06 8.79
CA ILE A 136 -4.26 14.18 9.46
C ILE A 136 -5.02 13.71 10.71
N SER A 137 -5.45 12.45 10.72
CA SER A 137 -6.09 11.82 11.89
C SER A 137 -5.07 11.31 12.91
N LYS A 138 -3.77 11.44 12.62
CA LYS A 138 -2.64 11.01 13.46
C LYS A 138 -2.73 9.55 13.90
N VAL A 139 -3.25 8.71 13.01
CA VAL A 139 -3.36 7.26 13.24
C VAL A 139 -1.96 6.64 13.14
N GLU A 140 -1.66 5.74 14.06
CA GLU A 140 -0.42 4.97 14.11
C GLU A 140 -0.73 3.47 14.25
N ASP A 141 0.16 2.65 13.71
CA ASP A 141 0.13 1.18 13.75
C ASP A 141 -1.20 0.58 13.30
N ALA A 142 -1.70 1.06 12.16
CA ALA A 142 -2.96 0.59 11.59
C ALA A 142 -2.95 0.52 10.06
N VAL A 143 -3.80 -0.35 9.54
CA VAL A 143 -4.17 -0.45 8.12
C VAL A 143 -5.65 -0.15 7.97
N VAL A 144 -5.99 0.71 7.04
CA VAL A 144 -7.35 0.93 6.54
C VAL A 144 -7.47 0.37 5.14
N ILE A 145 -8.49 -0.46 4.93
CA ILE A 145 -8.86 -1.02 3.64
C ILE A 145 -10.27 -0.52 3.33
N VAL A 146 -10.47 0.15 2.20
CA VAL A 146 -11.80 0.51 1.72
C VAL A 146 -12.17 -0.40 0.56
N THR A 147 -13.22 -1.18 0.76
CA THR A 147 -13.78 -2.06 -0.24
C THR A 147 -14.89 -1.33 -0.99
N ARG A 148 -14.77 -1.28 -2.32
CA ARG A 148 -15.81 -0.77 -3.22
C ARG A 148 -16.34 -1.89 -4.11
N TRP A 149 -17.64 -2.15 -4.02
CA TRP A 149 -18.36 -2.92 -5.02
C TRP A 149 -18.85 -1.95 -6.10
N HIS A 150 -18.22 -1.95 -7.28
CA HIS A 150 -18.59 -1.05 -8.37
C HIS A 150 -19.85 -1.53 -9.08
N GLY A 151 -20.89 -0.70 -9.14
CA GLY A 151 -22.18 -1.05 -9.73
C GLY A 151 -22.30 -0.84 -11.24
N GLY A 152 -21.19 -0.58 -11.94
CA GLY A 152 -21.17 -0.30 -13.38
C GLY A 152 -21.42 1.16 -13.75
N VAL A 153 -21.60 2.06 -12.78
CA VAL A 153 -21.88 3.48 -13.00
C VAL A 153 -20.72 4.35 -12.51
N HIS A 154 -20.17 5.17 -13.41
CA HIS A 154 -19.12 6.11 -13.05
C HIS A 154 -19.69 7.30 -12.27
N ILE A 155 -19.48 7.33 -10.95
CA ILE A 155 -20.01 8.38 -10.08
C ILE A 155 -19.06 9.58 -9.88
N GLY A 156 -17.94 9.62 -10.61
CA GLY A 156 -17.04 10.76 -10.61
C GLY A 156 -16.43 11.04 -9.23
N PRO A 157 -16.20 12.31 -8.87
CA PRO A 157 -15.60 12.69 -7.59
C PRO A 157 -16.40 12.26 -6.35
N ASP A 158 -17.70 11.99 -6.47
CA ASP A 158 -18.54 11.60 -5.33
C ASP A 158 -18.08 10.30 -4.68
N ARG A 159 -17.45 9.39 -5.43
CA ARG A 159 -16.84 8.19 -4.83
C ARG A 159 -15.85 8.52 -3.73
N PHE A 160 -15.07 9.60 -3.88
CA PHE A 160 -14.09 10.01 -2.88
C PHE A 160 -14.75 10.55 -1.62
N LYS A 161 -15.97 11.09 -1.71
CA LYS A 161 -16.74 11.47 -0.52
C LYS A 161 -17.07 10.23 0.29
N HIS A 162 -17.62 9.20 -0.34
CA HIS A 162 -17.98 7.94 0.32
C HIS A 162 -16.76 7.20 0.88
N ILE A 163 -15.66 7.14 0.12
CA ILE A 163 -14.39 6.53 0.55
C ILE A 163 -13.87 7.23 1.81
N ASN A 164 -13.87 8.55 1.82
CA ASN A 164 -13.42 9.31 2.99
C ASN A 164 -14.39 9.19 4.16
N GLU A 165 -15.69 9.16 3.89
CA GLU A 165 -16.74 9.05 4.92
C GLU A 165 -16.64 7.73 5.67
N CYS A 166 -16.63 6.60 4.97
CA CYS A 166 -16.50 5.30 5.62
C CYS A 166 -15.14 5.14 6.33
N ALA A 167 -14.05 5.67 5.75
CA ALA A 167 -12.74 5.62 6.39
C ALA A 167 -12.68 6.46 7.68
N ASN A 168 -13.27 7.67 7.69
CA ASN A 168 -13.36 8.49 8.90
C ASN A 168 -14.20 7.80 9.98
N GLU A 169 -15.33 7.21 9.59
CA GLU A 169 -16.20 6.48 10.51
C GLU A 169 -15.45 5.34 11.20
N VAL A 170 -14.75 4.50 10.44
CA VAL A 170 -14.06 3.34 11.01
C VAL A 170 -12.88 3.75 11.89
N ILE A 171 -12.14 4.81 11.52
CA ILE A 171 -11.06 5.38 12.34
C ILE A 171 -11.64 5.87 13.67
N LYS A 172 -12.73 6.63 13.64
CA LYS A 172 -13.39 7.15 14.83
C LYS A 172 -13.80 6.01 15.77
N ILE A 173 -14.50 4.99 15.26
CA ILE A 173 -14.95 3.84 16.06
C ILE A 173 -13.74 3.10 16.66
N ALA A 174 -12.68 2.89 15.88
CA ALA A 174 -11.50 2.17 16.34
C ALA A 174 -10.73 2.93 17.43
N THR A 175 -10.63 4.25 17.31
CA THR A 175 -10.04 5.12 18.35
C THR A 175 -10.89 5.10 19.61
N GLU A 176 -12.22 5.24 19.50
CA GLU A 176 -13.13 5.20 20.65
C GLU A 176 -13.09 3.84 21.39
N LYS A 177 -12.87 2.75 20.66
CA LYS A 177 -12.69 1.40 21.22
C LYS A 177 -11.27 1.13 21.73
N GLY A 178 -10.32 2.06 21.58
CA GLY A 178 -8.93 1.90 21.98
C GLY A 178 -8.17 0.82 21.20
N MET A 179 -8.64 0.43 20.01
CA MET A 179 -7.96 -0.59 19.18
C MET A 179 -6.81 -0.02 18.35
N ILE A 180 -6.81 1.30 18.11
CA ILE A 180 -5.74 2.02 17.40
C ILE A 180 -5.26 3.20 18.24
N ALA A 181 -3.98 3.53 18.11
CA ALA A 181 -3.41 4.69 18.75
C ALA A 181 -3.55 5.93 17.86
N THR A 182 -3.88 7.06 18.48
CA THR A 182 -3.76 8.38 17.86
C THR A 182 -2.83 9.22 18.72
N THR A 183 -1.82 9.87 18.13
CA THR A 183 -0.95 10.78 18.89
C THR A 183 -1.79 11.99 19.36
N ALA A 184 -2.01 12.09 20.67
CA ALA A 184 -2.79 13.18 21.26
C ALA A 184 -2.18 14.53 20.89
N VAL A 185 -3.03 15.46 20.45
CA VAL A 185 -2.68 16.88 20.33
C VAL A 185 -3.22 17.55 21.57
N GLY A 186 -2.39 18.32 22.26
CA GLY A 186 -2.88 19.32 23.19
C GLY A 186 -3.98 20.14 22.52
N SER A 187 -5.11 20.27 23.20
CA SER A 187 -6.30 20.96 22.75
C SER A 187 -6.03 22.46 22.57
N SER A 188 -5.57 22.86 21.40
CA SER A 188 -5.63 24.25 20.94
C SER A 188 -5.50 24.31 19.42
N GLU A 189 -6.34 25.12 18.79
CA GLU A 189 -6.35 25.49 17.36
C GLU A 189 -7.22 24.64 16.42
N LEU A 190 -8.53 24.78 16.60
CA LEU A 190 -9.49 24.86 15.49
C LEU A 190 -10.50 25.99 15.80
N SER A 191 -10.04 27.24 15.78
CA SER A 191 -10.92 28.41 15.65
C SER A 191 -10.90 28.90 14.20
N GLY A 192 -11.94 28.54 13.45
CA GLY A 192 -12.11 28.90 12.05
C GLY A 192 -12.20 30.41 11.84
N THR A 193 -11.40 30.92 10.89
CA THR A 193 -11.60 32.25 10.32
C THR A 193 -12.67 32.19 9.23
N LYS A 194 -13.92 32.54 9.60
CA LYS A 194 -15.00 32.83 8.64
C LYS A 194 -14.68 34.12 7.87
N LYS A 195 -14.27 34.01 6.60
CA LYS A 195 -14.14 35.16 5.70
C LYS A 195 -15.51 35.45 5.05
N LYS A 196 -16.18 36.52 5.51
CA LYS A 196 -17.43 37.06 4.92
C LYS A 196 -17.14 37.61 3.52
N SER A 197 -17.88 37.14 2.51
CA SER A 197 -18.01 37.78 1.21
C SER A 197 -18.95 38.99 1.33
N LYS A 198 -18.49 40.18 0.92
CA LYS A 198 -19.32 41.39 0.78
C LYS A 198 -19.85 41.46 -0.64
N GLY A 199 -21.18 41.47 -0.77
CA GLY A 199 -21.90 41.66 -2.04
C GLY A 199 -21.78 43.08 -2.59
N LYS A 200 -21.70 43.17 -3.92
CA LYS A 200 -21.79 44.39 -4.74
C LYS A 200 -23.19 44.99 -4.63
N GLY A 201 -23.28 46.26 -4.24
CA GLY A 201 -24.47 47.10 -4.39
C GLY A 201 -24.20 48.20 -5.41
N LYS A 202 -24.99 48.21 -6.50
CA LYS A 202 -25.05 49.26 -7.52
C LYS A 202 -25.45 50.62 -6.91
N LYS A 203 -24.81 51.69 -7.38
CA LYS A 203 -25.42 53.00 -7.60
C LYS A 203 -24.94 53.49 -8.96
#